data_AF-A0A1M5CY15-F1
#
_entry.id   AF-A0A1M5CY15-F1
#
_cell.length_a   1.000
_cell.length_b   1.000
_cell.length_c   1.000
_cell.angle_alpha   90.00
_cell.angle_beta   90.00
_cell.angle_gamma   90.00
#
_symmetry.space_group_name_H-M   'P 1'
#
loop_
_entity.id
_entity.type
_entity.pdbx_description
1 polymer ?
#
loop_
_entity_poly.entity_id
_entity_poly.type
_entity_poly.pdbx_seq_one_letter_code
_entity_poly.pdbx_strand_id
1 'polypeptide(L)' 'MKVSKIKQIQPNTLIVGIDIAKQTHWAQMMLQGKLIGKAFSFQNTRESFENLVTTLKAYQQKL' A
#
# COMPACT_ATOMS: atom_id res chain seq x y z
N MET A 1 1.71 -30.30 9.43
CA MET A 1 1.67 -29.59 8.14
C MET A 1 1.53 -28.09 8.41
N LYS A 2 2.59 -27.29 8.26
CA LYS A 2 2.52 -25.83 8.49
C LYS A 2 1.61 -25.24 7.42
N VAL A 3 0.46 -24.71 7.82
CA VAL A 3 -0.39 -23.90 6.94
C VAL A 3 0.48 -22.76 6.44
N SER A 4 0.75 -22.71 5.13
CA SER A 4 1.48 -21.62 4.53
C SER A 4 0.71 -20.34 4.84
N LYS A 5 1.32 -19.42 5.61
CA LYS A 5 0.74 -18.13 6.03
C LYS A 5 0.18 -17.29 4.86
N ILE A 6 0.52 -17.66 3.63
CA ILE A 6 0.10 -17.02 2.38
C ILE A 6 -1.42 -17.14 2.11
N LYS A 7 -2.15 -18.08 2.75
CA LYS A 7 -3.61 -18.20 2.56
C LYS A 7 -4.48 -17.18 3.33
N GLN A 8 -3.90 -16.18 4.01
CA GLN A 8 -4.69 -15.18 4.75
C GLN A 8 -5.08 -13.95 3.93
N ILE A 9 -4.37 -13.66 2.85
CA ILE A 9 -4.67 -12.50 1.99
C ILE A 9 -5.50 -12.99 0.81
N GLN A 10 -6.68 -12.41 0.62
CA GLN A 10 -7.55 -12.75 -0.50
C GLN A 10 -6.86 -12.38 -1.82
N PRO A 11 -7.07 -13.16 -2.90
CA PRO A 11 -6.64 -12.77 -4.24
C PRO A 11 -7.11 -11.35 -4.58
N ASN A 12 -6.34 -10.64 -5.39
CA ASN A 12 -6.61 -9.27 -5.84
C ASN A 12 -6.69 -8.23 -4.71
N THR A 13 -6.15 -8.53 -3.53
CA THR A 13 -5.97 -7.52 -2.47
C THR A 13 -4.74 -6.66 -2.78
N LEU A 14 -4.93 -5.36 -2.97
CA LEU A 14 -3.84 -4.38 -3.00
C LEU A 14 -3.25 -4.22 -1.59
N ILE A 15 -1.96 -4.51 -1.44
CA ILE A 15 -1.22 -4.35 -0.19
C ILE A 15 -0.40 -3.07 -0.29
N VAL A 16 -0.42 -2.27 0.77
CA VAL A 16 0.38 -1.04 0.87
C VAL A 16 1.22 -1.12 2.15
N GLY A 17 2.54 -1.22 1.98
CA GLY A 17 3.47 -1.07 3.10
C GLY A 17 3.82 0.40 3.28
N ILE A 18 3.76 0.90 4.51
CA ILE A 18 4.12 2.29 4.83
C ILE A 18 5.16 2.31 5.94
N ASP A 19 6.29 2.94 5.66
CA ASP A 19 7.28 3.31 6.67
C ASP A 19 6.95 4.70 7.22
N ILE A 20 6.70 4.78 8.52
CA ILE A 20 6.18 5.97 9.21
C ILE A 20 7.29 6.66 9.98
N ALA A 21 7.73 7.83 9.50
CA ALA A 21 8.65 8.72 10.22
C ALA A 21 7.97 10.01 10.72
N LYS A 22 8.74 10.89 11.36
CA LYS A 22 8.22 12.14 11.99
C LYS A 22 7.65 13.15 10.98
N GLN A 23 8.27 13.26 9.80
CA GLN A 23 7.94 14.30 8.80
C GLN A 23 7.53 13.72 7.46
N THR A 24 8.30 12.78 6.92
CA THR A 24 8.04 12.19 5.60
C THR A 24 7.92 10.68 5.73
N HIS A 25 6.80 10.13 5.26
CA HIS A 25 6.53 8.71 5.19
C HIS A 25 6.86 8.17 3.80
N TRP A 26 7.13 6.87 3.70
CA TRP A 26 7.35 6.19 2.43
C TRP A 26 6.37 5.04 2.26
N ALA A 27 5.72 4.98 1.11
CA ALA A 27 4.76 3.94 0.77
C ALA A 27 5.22 3.14 -0.46
N GLN A 28 4.95 1.84 -0.44
CA GLN A 28 5.14 0.94 -1.58
C GLN A 28 3.92 0.03 -1.71
N MET A 29 3.42 -0.08 -2.95
CA MET A 29 2.28 -0.93 -3.27
C MET A 29 2.74 -2.29 -3.79
N MET A 30 1.95 -3.32 -3.51
CA MET A 30 2.18 -4.70 -3.93
C MET A 30 0.84 -5.39 -4.21
N LEU A 31 0.79 -6.22 -5.25
CA LEU A 31 -0.34 -7.08 -5.58
C LEU A 31 0.16 -8.48 -5.85
N GLN A 32 -0.41 -9.47 -5.15
CA GLN A 32 -0.04 -10.89 -5.30
C GLN A 32 1.49 -11.14 -5.23
N GLY A 33 2.18 -10.42 -4.34
CA GLY A 33 3.63 -10.54 -4.15
C GLY A 33 4.49 -9.76 -5.15
N LYS A 34 3.89 -9.05 -6.12
CA LYS A 34 4.61 -8.20 -7.08
C LYS A 34 4.47 -6.73 -6.73
N LEU A 35 5.58 -6.00 -6.70
CA LEU A 35 5.59 -4.56 -6.50
C LEU A 35 4.88 -3.84 -7.66
N ILE A 36 4.05 -2.85 -7.33
CA ILE A 36 3.38 -1.96 -8.29
C ILE A 36 4.00 -0.58 -8.18
N GLY A 37 4.60 -0.11 -9.27
CA GLY A 37 5.23 1.21 -9.33
C GLY A 37 6.45 1.33 -8.42
N LYS A 38 7.01 2.54 -8.37
CA LYS A 38 8.09 2.89 -7.45
C LYS A 38 7.52 3.30 -6.08
N ALA A 39 8.32 3.13 -5.04
CA ALA A 39 8.01 3.70 -3.74
C ALA A 39 7.88 5.23 -3.86
N PHE A 40 6.97 5.80 -3.08
CA PHE A 40 6.68 7.23 -3.10
C PHE A 40 6.56 7.77 -1.69
N SER A 41 6.95 9.04 -1.51
CA SER A 41 6.92 9.71 -0.23
C SER A 41 5.69 10.61 -0.07
N PHE A 42 5.24 10.81 1.15
CA PHE A 42 4.21 11.80 1.49
C PHE A 42 4.46 12.40 2.87
N GLN A 43 3.92 13.59 3.15
CA GLN A 43 4.18 14.30 4.41
C GLN A 43 3.29 13.81 5.54
N ASN A 44 3.72 14.02 6.78
CA ASN A 44 2.98 13.73 7.99
C ASN A 44 1.93 14.82 8.26
N THR A 45 1.00 14.96 7.33
CA THR A 45 -0.17 15.85 7.44
C THR A 45 -1.43 15.07 7.13
N ARG A 46 -2.53 15.44 7.78
CA ARG A 46 -3.84 14.82 7.53
C ARG A 46 -4.20 14.82 6.04
N GLU A 47 -4.04 15.97 5.38
CA GLU A 47 -4.30 16.13 3.95
C GLU A 47 -3.48 15.14 3.10
N SER A 48 -2.20 14.93 3.43
CA SER A 48 -1.36 13.97 2.70
C SER A 48 -1.85 12.53 2.85
N PHE A 49 -2.36 12.16 4.03
CA PHE A 49 -3.00 10.85 4.24
C PHE A 49 -4.32 10.72 3.46
N GLU A 50 -5.13 11.78 3.40
CA GLU A 50 -6.36 11.80 2.60
C GLU A 50 -6.06 11.67 1.10
N ASN A 51 -5.01 12.33 0.62
CA ASN A 51 -4.50 12.20 -0.74
C ASN A 51 -3.96 10.79 -1.03
N LEU A 52 -3.26 10.16 -0.07
CA LEU A 52 -2.85 8.77 -0.17
C LEU A 52 -4.06 7.85 -0.35
N VAL A 53 -5.09 7.97 0.50
CA VAL A 53 -6.31 7.14 0.38
C VAL A 53 -7.00 7.34 -0.97
N THR A 54 -7.09 8.57 -1.44
CA THR A 54 -7.66 8.89 -2.76
C THR A 54 -6.87 8.23 -3.89
N THR A 55 -5.54 8.32 -3.84
CA THR A 55 -4.65 7.65 -4.79
C THR A 55 -4.87 6.14 -4.80
N LEU A 56 -4.92 5.51 -3.64
CA LEU A 56 -5.11 4.06 -3.51
C LEU A 56 -6.46 3.59 -4.06
N LYS A 57 -7.54 4.35 -3.82
CA LYS A 57 -8.87 4.07 -4.41
C LYS A 57 -8.85 4.14 -5.93
N ALA A 58 -8.15 5.12 -6.51
CA ALA A 58 -8.00 5.23 -7.96
C ALA A 58 -7.21 4.04 -8.56
N TYR A 59 -6.25 3.48 -7.81
CA TYR A 59 -5.60 2.23 -8.21
C TYR A 59 -6.53 1.02 -8.12
N GLN A 60 -7.32 0.90 -7.05
CA GLN A 60 -8.28 -0.21 -6.91
C GLN A 60 -9.32 -0.25 -8.04
N GLN A 61 -9.75 0.89 -8.57
CA GLN A 61 -10.68 0.95 -9.71
C GLN A 61 -10.07 0.47 -11.04
N LYS A 62 -8.74 0.36 -11.13
CA LYS A 62 -8.00 -0.06 -12.33
C LYS A 62 -7.57 -1.53 -12.29
N LEU A 63 -7.76 -2.20 -11.15
CA LEU A 63 -7.44 -3.62 -10.93
C LEU A 63 -8.67 -4.48 -11.23
#